data_AF-A0A7C3JJX6-F1
#
_entry.id   AF-A0A7C3JJX6-F1
#
_cell.length_a   1.000
_cell.length_b   1.000
_cell.length_c   1.000
_cell.angle_alpha   90.00
_cell.angle_beta   90.00
_cell.angle_gamma   90.00
#
_symmetry.space_group_name_H-M   'P 1'
#
loop_
_entity.id
_entity.type
_entity.pdbx_description
1 polymer ?
#
loop_
_entity_poly.entity_id
_entity_poly.type
_entity_poly.pdbx_seq_one_letter_code
_entity_poly.pdbx_strand_id
1 'polypeptide(L)'
;MHGPILAALTVLFALRVLGQALVAFFGVVWLPAMNQWFSGMIPYPALLVFQILMLILMIKISIDVWRACGIFGAPRRHWHNFLIKFSVAYAALMALRYGLTMILYPEMRWFSGTIPIFFHFVLAAFIYVIADYHRSQS
;
A
#
# COMPACT_ATOMS: atom_id res chain seq x y z
N MET A 1 -5.27 7.84 -17.76
CA MET A 1 -6.37 7.70 -16.76
C MET A 1 -5.80 7.42 -15.37
N HIS A 2 -4.71 8.09 -14.97
CA HIS A 2 -3.92 7.68 -13.79
C HIS A 2 -4.48 8.24 -12.47
N GLY A 3 -5.04 9.45 -12.48
CA GLY A 3 -5.61 10.11 -11.29
C GLY A 3 -6.68 9.28 -10.55
N PRO A 4 -7.74 8.79 -11.24
CA PRO A 4 -8.77 7.96 -10.61
C PRO A 4 -8.23 6.67 -9.98
N ILE A 5 -7.25 6.03 -10.63
CA ILE A 5 -6.64 4.79 -10.14
C ILE A 5 -5.84 5.07 -8.86
N LEU A 6 -5.02 6.13 -8.84
CA LEU A 6 -4.25 6.53 -7.65
C LEU A 6 -5.17 6.90 -6.49
N ALA A 7 -6.27 7.60 -6.75
CA ALA A 7 -7.26 7.93 -5.74
C ALA A 7 -7.91 6.66 -5.15
N ALA A 8 -8.33 5.71 -6.01
CA ALA A 8 -8.90 4.44 -5.55
C ALA A 8 -7.92 3.64 -4.68
N LEU A 9 -6.64 3.53 -5.09
CA LEU A 9 -5.61 2.84 -4.32
C LEU A 9 -5.31 3.55 -2.98
N THR A 10 -5.33 4.88 -2.96
CA THR A 10 -5.20 5.68 -1.74
C THR A 10 -6.36 5.44 -0.78
N VAL A 11 -7.60 5.40 -1.30
CA VAL A 11 -8.79 5.08 -0.50
C VAL A 11 -8.70 3.67 0.08
N LEU A 12 -8.26 2.67 -0.71
CA LEU A 12 -8.05 1.30 -0.21
C LEU A 12 -7.03 1.26 0.93
N PHE A 13 -5.91 2.01 0.81
CA PHE A 13 -4.94 2.12 1.88
C PHE A 13 -5.49 2.86 3.11
N ALA A 14 -6.31 3.90 2.91
CA ALA A 14 -6.97 4.62 4.00
C ALA A 14 -7.94 3.72 4.77
N LEU A 15 -8.78 2.96 4.06
CA LEU A 15 -9.69 1.97 4.63
C LEU A 15 -8.94 0.91 5.44
N ARG A 16 -7.76 0.49 4.99
CA ARG A 16 -6.88 -0.38 5.76
C ARG A 16 -6.49 0.24 7.09
N VAL A 17 -5.95 1.45 7.06
CA VAL A 17 -5.47 2.15 8.27
C VAL A 17 -6.63 2.34 9.25
N LEU A 18 -7.80 2.72 8.73
CA LEU A 18 -9.02 2.86 9.51
C LEU A 18 -9.47 1.53 10.12
N GLY A 19 -9.53 0.45 9.33
CA GLY A 19 -9.90 -0.88 9.82
C GLY A 19 -8.96 -1.36 10.95
N GLN A 20 -7.66 -1.15 10.78
CA GLN A 20 -6.68 -1.47 11.81
C GLN A 20 -6.86 -0.63 13.08
N ALA A 21 -7.16 0.67 12.95
CA ALA A 21 -7.44 1.56 14.07
C ALA A 21 -8.75 1.21 14.80
N LEU A 22 -9.80 0.85 14.06
CA LEU A 22 -11.06 0.39 14.62
C LEU A 22 -10.87 -0.86 15.50
N VAL A 23 -10.10 -1.84 15.02
CA VAL A 23 -9.78 -3.04 15.80
C VAL A 23 -8.93 -2.70 17.02
N ALA A 24 -7.92 -1.84 16.87
CA ALA A 24 -6.97 -1.53 17.94
C ALA A 24 -7.57 -0.68 19.08
N PHE A 25 -8.41 0.30 18.75
CA PHE A 25 -8.95 1.25 19.73
C PHE A 25 -10.38 0.94 20.18
N PHE A 26 -11.19 0.31 19.31
CA PHE A 26 -12.61 0.06 19.57
C PHE A 26 -12.95 -1.43 19.71
N GLY A 27 -11.97 -2.33 19.56
CA GLY A 27 -12.15 -3.77 19.77
C GLY A 27 -13.22 -4.39 18.86
N VAL A 28 -13.35 -3.88 17.63
CA VAL A 28 -14.39 -4.29 16.69
C VAL A 28 -14.30 -5.79 16.37
N VAL A 29 -15.29 -6.56 16.85
CA VAL A 29 -15.32 -8.03 16.79
C VAL A 29 -15.71 -8.62 15.44
N TRP A 30 -16.38 -7.86 14.56
CA TRP A 30 -16.70 -8.33 13.21
C TRP A 30 -15.53 -8.18 12.22
N LEU A 31 -14.48 -7.45 12.62
CA LEU A 31 -13.23 -7.34 11.87
C LEU A 31 -12.23 -8.41 12.36
N PRO A 32 -11.25 -8.78 11.51
CA PRO A 32 -10.16 -9.67 11.90
C PRO A 32 -9.46 -9.21 13.19
N ALA A 33 -9.05 -10.16 14.04
CA ALA A 33 -8.33 -9.85 15.27
C ALA A 33 -6.98 -9.18 14.99
N MET A 34 -6.50 -8.36 15.93
CA MET A 34 -5.34 -7.47 15.75
C MET A 34 -4.05 -8.20 15.33
N ASN A 35 -3.89 -9.46 15.75
CA ASN A 35 -2.78 -10.34 15.33
C ASN A 35 -2.77 -10.67 13.82
N GLN A 36 -3.90 -10.50 13.13
CA GLN A 36 -4.01 -10.70 11.68
C GLN A 36 -3.61 -9.44 10.88
N TRP A 37 -3.61 -8.26 11.51
CA TRP A 37 -3.36 -6.97 10.84
C TRP A 37 -1.89 -6.56 10.77
N PHE A 38 -1.04 -7.11 11.62
CA PHE A 38 0.39 -6.86 11.63
C PHE A 38 1.13 -7.96 12.40
N SER A 39 2.43 -8.10 12.14
CA SER A 39 3.25 -9.21 12.67
C SER A 39 3.68 -9.04 14.14
N GLY A 40 3.29 -7.98 14.85
CA GLY A 40 3.75 -7.73 16.22
C GLY A 40 5.19 -7.21 16.35
N MET A 41 6.00 -7.21 15.29
CA MET A 41 7.44 -6.85 15.35
C MET A 41 7.70 -5.39 15.77
N ILE A 42 6.78 -4.48 15.44
CA ILE A 42 6.86 -3.05 15.77
C ILE A 42 5.62 -2.69 16.57
N PRO A 43 5.74 -1.90 17.67
CA PRO A 43 4.60 -1.42 18.42
C PRO A 43 3.58 -0.72 17.52
N TYR A 44 2.29 -1.00 17.73
CA TYR A 44 1.22 -0.45 16.91
C TYR A 44 1.23 1.08 16.79
N PRO A 45 1.47 1.87 17.85
CA PRO A 45 1.53 3.34 17.73
C PRO A 45 2.59 3.82 16.75
N ALA A 46 3.79 3.22 16.77
CA ALA A 46 4.86 3.56 15.84
C ALA A 46 4.47 3.16 14.40
N LEU A 47 3.89 1.97 14.23
CA LEU A 47 3.39 1.52 12.93
C LEU A 47 2.30 2.46 12.38
N LEU A 48 1.39 2.93 13.22
CA LEU A 48 0.31 3.86 12.85
C LEU A 48 0.87 5.20 12.37
N VAL A 49 1.92 5.74 13.03
CA VAL A 49 2.60 6.96 12.58
C VAL A 49 3.14 6.78 11.15
N PHE A 50 3.85 5.68 10.88
CA PHE A 50 4.34 5.39 9.52
C PHE A 50 3.20 5.26 8.51
N GLN A 51 2.09 4.63 8.89
CA GLN A 51 0.92 4.50 8.03
C GLN A 51 0.26 5.84 7.69
N ILE A 52 0.14 6.74 8.68
CA ILE A 52 -0.41 8.08 8.48
C ILE A 52 0.51 8.91 7.58
N LEU A 53 1.82 8.88 7.81
CA LEU A 53 2.80 9.58 6.97
C LEU A 53 2.73 9.09 5.50
N MET A 54 2.66 7.77 5.31
CA MET A 54 2.48 7.17 3.99
C MET A 54 1.16 7.59 3.34
N LEU A 55 0.05 7.58 4.09
CA LEU A 55 -1.26 7.98 3.58
C LEU A 55 -1.28 9.45 3.15
N ILE A 56 -0.71 10.35 3.95
CA ILE A 56 -0.57 11.77 3.61
C ILE A 56 0.23 11.93 2.31
N LEU A 57 1.33 11.19 2.16
CA LEU A 57 2.12 11.20 0.94
C LEU A 57 1.33 10.70 -0.28
N MET A 58 0.58 9.60 -0.15
CA MET A 58 -0.26 9.06 -1.22
C MET A 58 -1.37 10.03 -1.63
N ILE A 59 -2.02 10.68 -0.66
CA ILE A 59 -3.04 11.72 -0.91
C ILE A 59 -2.42 12.89 -1.67
N LYS A 60 -1.26 13.39 -1.20
CA LYS A 60 -0.57 14.51 -1.86
C LYS A 60 -0.22 14.18 -3.31
N ILE A 61 0.37 13.01 -3.57
CA ILE A 61 0.72 12.59 -4.93
C ILE A 61 -0.55 12.44 -5.79
N SER A 62 -1.62 11.87 -5.25
CA SER A 62 -2.89 11.73 -5.98
C SER A 62 -3.47 13.10 -6.38
N ILE A 63 -3.43 14.09 -5.47
CA ILE A 63 -3.88 15.46 -5.74
C ILE A 63 -2.99 16.14 -6.79
N ASP A 64 -1.66 16.03 -6.66
CA ASP A 64 -0.71 16.63 -7.59
C ASP A 64 -0.88 16.07 -9.01
N VAL A 65 -1.06 14.74 -9.15
CA VAL A 65 -1.34 14.07 -10.44
C VAL A 65 -2.71 14.47 -10.99
N TRP A 66 -3.74 14.56 -10.13
CA TRP A 66 -5.09 14.97 -10.56
C TRP A 66 -5.13 16.40 -11.08
N ARG A 67 -4.41 17.31 -10.43
CA ARG A 67 -4.35 18.73 -10.79
C ARG A 67 -3.31 19.03 -11.87
N ALA A 68 -2.56 18.02 -12.33
CA ALA A 68 -1.41 18.17 -13.21
C ALA A 68 -0.44 19.29 -12.75
N CYS A 69 -0.31 19.47 -11.44
CA CYS A 69 0.40 20.61 -10.83
C CYS A 69 1.15 20.13 -9.57
N GLY A 70 2.31 20.71 -9.27
CA GLY A 70 3.11 20.38 -8.10
C GLY A 70 4.41 19.62 -8.39
N ILE A 71 5.20 19.39 -7.34
CA ILE A 71 6.57 18.82 -7.41
C ILE A 71 6.56 17.40 -7.98
N PHE A 72 5.49 16.63 -7.75
CA PHE A 72 5.32 15.27 -8.27
C PHE A 72 4.62 15.21 -9.63
N GLY A 73 3.98 16.31 -10.07
CA GLY A 73 3.38 16.44 -11.40
C GLY A 73 4.40 16.72 -12.50
N ALA A 74 5.55 17.32 -12.15
CA ALA A 74 6.63 17.57 -13.11
C ALA A 74 7.38 16.27 -13.47
N PRO A 75 7.45 15.88 -14.76
CA PRO A 75 8.05 14.61 -15.18
C PRO A 75 9.57 14.61 -14.93
N ARG A 76 10.01 13.86 -13.91
CA ARG A 76 11.43 13.59 -13.68
C ARG A 76 11.85 12.35 -14.47
N ARG A 77 12.37 12.58 -15.67
CA ARG A 77 12.69 11.58 -16.70
C ARG A 77 13.54 10.39 -16.21
N HIS A 78 14.36 10.56 -15.17
CA HIS A 78 15.28 9.50 -14.71
C HIS A 78 14.68 8.50 -13.70
N TRP A 79 13.58 8.85 -13.02
CA TRP A 79 13.09 8.06 -11.88
C TRP A 79 12.11 6.95 -12.27
N HIS A 80 11.47 7.02 -13.43
CA HIS A 80 10.41 6.08 -13.82
C HIS A 80 10.92 4.62 -13.91
N ASN A 81 12.08 4.39 -14.53
CA ASN A 81 12.65 3.05 -14.68
C ASN A 81 13.00 2.41 -13.33
N PHE A 82 13.51 3.20 -12.40
CA PHE A 82 13.79 2.74 -11.04
C PHE A 82 12.49 2.38 -10.30
N LEU A 83 11.48 3.24 -10.36
CA LEU A 83 10.21 3.02 -9.68
C LEU A 83 9.44 1.80 -10.23
N ILE A 84 9.46 1.57 -11.55
CA ILE A 84 8.88 0.36 -12.15
C ILE A 84 9.61 -0.88 -11.62
N LYS A 85 10.94 -0.93 -11.69
CA LYS A 85 11.72 -2.06 -11.18
C LYS A 85 11.48 -2.30 -9.70
N PHE A 86 11.44 -1.23 -8.90
CA PHE A 86 11.16 -1.30 -7.47
C PHE A 86 9.76 -1.85 -7.19
N SER A 87 8.73 -1.33 -7.86
CA SER A 87 7.34 -1.80 -7.67
C SER A 87 7.15 -3.27 -8.04
N VAL A 88 7.76 -3.72 -9.15
CA VAL A 88 7.71 -5.12 -9.58
C VAL A 88 8.49 -6.01 -8.61
N ALA A 89 9.70 -5.62 -8.21
CA ALA A 89 10.49 -6.38 -7.23
C ALA A 89 9.76 -6.47 -5.87
N TYR A 90 9.15 -5.38 -5.44
CA TYR A 90 8.37 -5.32 -4.21
C TYR A 90 7.13 -6.22 -4.25
N ALA A 91 6.35 -6.17 -5.34
CA ALA A 91 5.23 -7.08 -5.57
C ALA A 91 5.68 -8.56 -5.64
N ALA A 92 6.80 -8.85 -6.30
CA ALA A 92 7.36 -10.20 -6.37
C ALA A 92 7.75 -10.73 -4.98
N LEU A 93 8.37 -9.89 -4.15
CA LEU A 93 8.69 -10.23 -2.76
C LEU A 93 7.43 -10.51 -1.94
N MET A 94 6.36 -9.73 -2.13
CA MET A 94 5.08 -9.97 -1.48
C MET A 94 4.41 -11.27 -1.96
N ALA A 95 4.51 -11.58 -3.26
CA ALA A 95 4.02 -12.83 -3.83
C ALA A 95 4.80 -14.04 -3.29
N LEU A 96 6.12 -13.95 -3.19
CA LEU A 96 6.96 -14.96 -2.57
C LEU A 96 6.58 -15.17 -1.10
N ARG A 97 6.44 -14.08 -0.34
CA ARG A 97 6.02 -14.15 1.06
C ARG A 97 4.66 -14.82 1.20
N TYR A 98 3.71 -14.50 0.32
CA TYR A 98 2.41 -15.16 0.28
C TYR A 98 2.55 -16.65 -0.01
N GLY A 99 3.27 -17.03 -1.07
CA GLY A 99 3.51 -18.42 -1.44
C GLY A 99 4.15 -19.23 -0.31
N LEU A 100 5.20 -18.69 0.32
CA LEU A 100 5.85 -19.32 1.47
C LEU A 100 4.90 -19.47 2.67
N THR A 101 4.09 -18.46 2.96
CA THR A 101 3.07 -18.54 4.02
C THR A 101 2.05 -19.64 3.72
N MET A 102 1.61 -19.77 2.46
CA MET A 102 0.64 -20.80 2.04
C MET A 102 1.21 -22.22 2.01
N ILE A 103 2.53 -22.36 1.84
CA ILE A 103 3.24 -23.65 1.88
C ILE A 103 3.49 -24.08 3.32
N LEU A 104 3.95 -23.16 4.18
CA LEU A 104 4.34 -23.46 5.56
C LEU A 104 3.15 -23.49 6.53
N TYR A 105 2.13 -22.68 6.27
CA TYR A 105 0.94 -22.52 7.12
C TYR A 105 -0.34 -22.51 6.28
N PRO A 106 -0.68 -23.63 5.61
CA PRO A 106 -1.85 -23.72 4.74
C PRO A 106 -3.18 -23.44 5.48
N GLU A 107 -3.22 -23.62 6.80
CA GLU A 107 -4.35 -23.26 7.67
C GLU A 107 -4.58 -21.76 7.82
N MET A 108 -3.57 -20.93 7.50
CA MET A 108 -3.67 -19.46 7.53
C MET A 108 -4.27 -18.85 6.26
N ARG A 109 -4.79 -19.69 5.34
CA ARG A 109 -5.36 -19.26 4.06
C ARG A 109 -6.46 -18.20 4.24
N TRP A 110 -6.49 -17.26 3.29
CA TRP A 110 -7.49 -16.19 3.13
C TRP A 110 -7.45 -15.03 4.14
N PHE A 111 -7.46 -15.28 5.46
CA PHE A 111 -7.65 -14.20 6.45
C PHE A 111 -6.57 -14.11 7.54
N SER A 112 -5.80 -15.16 7.80
CA SER A 112 -4.80 -15.16 8.88
C SER A 112 -3.45 -14.59 8.42
N GLY A 113 -3.19 -13.32 8.79
CA GLY A 113 -1.88 -12.69 8.56
C GLY A 113 -1.54 -12.35 7.11
N THR A 114 -2.46 -12.60 6.18
CA THR A 114 -2.35 -12.28 4.75
C THR A 114 -2.85 -10.87 4.41
N ILE A 115 -3.65 -10.26 5.29
CA ILE A 115 -4.21 -8.91 5.13
C ILE A 115 -3.10 -7.89 4.79
N PRO A 116 -1.95 -7.82 5.51
CA PRO A 116 -0.90 -6.87 5.19
C PRO A 116 -0.32 -7.10 3.79
N ILE A 117 -0.22 -8.36 3.34
CA ILE A 117 0.34 -8.71 2.04
C ILE A 117 -0.52 -8.12 0.91
N PHE A 118 -1.84 -8.24 0.99
CA PHE A 118 -2.75 -7.64 0.01
C PHE A 118 -2.58 -6.11 -0.08
N PHE A 119 -2.46 -5.43 1.06
CA PHE A 119 -2.26 -3.98 1.07
C PHE A 119 -0.86 -3.56 0.61
N HIS A 120 0.15 -4.41 0.75
CA HIS A 120 1.44 -4.18 0.10
C HIS A 120 1.36 -4.29 -1.43
N PHE A 121 0.49 -5.14 -1.98
CA PHE A 121 0.19 -5.12 -3.42
C PHE A 121 -0.53 -3.83 -3.85
N VAL A 122 -1.47 -3.31 -3.04
CA VAL A 122 -2.10 -2.00 -3.30
C VAL A 122 -1.04 -0.90 -3.36
N LEU A 123 -0.09 -0.91 -2.42
CA LEU A 123 1.02 0.04 -2.42
C LEU A 123 1.94 -0.14 -3.64
N ALA A 124 2.27 -1.38 -4.00
CA ALA A 124 3.07 -1.69 -5.19
C ALA A 124 2.40 -1.16 -6.47
N ALA A 125 1.09 -1.39 -6.61
CA ALA A 125 0.29 -0.89 -7.71
C ALA A 125 0.29 0.65 -7.76
N PHE A 126 0.20 1.31 -6.60
CA PHE A 126 0.26 2.77 -6.51
C PHE A 126 1.59 3.32 -7.04
N ILE A 127 2.72 2.72 -6.63
CA ILE A 127 4.05 3.09 -7.12
C ILE A 127 4.17 2.84 -8.62
N TYR A 128 3.66 1.71 -9.12
CA TYR A 128 3.68 1.38 -10.54
C TYR A 128 2.89 2.40 -11.37
N VAL A 129 1.68 2.78 -10.94
CA VAL A 129 0.83 3.75 -11.66
C VAL A 129 1.46 5.14 -11.70
N ILE A 130 2.15 5.56 -10.63
CA ILE A 130 2.94 6.80 -10.64
C ILE A 130 4.07 6.69 -11.67
N ALA A 131 4.80 5.58 -11.67
CA ALA A 131 5.93 5.40 -12.57
C ALA A 131 5.48 5.37 -14.05
N ASP A 132 4.34 4.74 -14.33
CA ASP A 132 3.71 4.73 -15.65
C ASP A 132 3.23 6.13 -16.07
N TYR A 133 2.63 6.88 -15.14
CA TYR A 133 2.27 8.29 -15.39
C TYR A 133 3.50 9.12 -15.80
N HIS A 134 4.62 9.01 -15.07
CA HIS A 134 5.86 9.70 -15.42
C HIS A 134 6.46 9.24 -16.75
N ARG A 135 6.29 7.96 -17.11
CA ARG A 135 6.72 7.43 -18.43
C ARG A 135 5.85 7.96 -19.57
N SER A 136 4.54 8.07 -19.36
CA SER A 136 3.60 8.54 -20.40
C SER A 136 3.78 10.02 -20.77
N GLN A 137 4.46 10.80 -19.92
CA GLN A 137 4.70 12.23 -20.11
C GLN A 137 6.14 12.56 -20.56
N SER A 138 6.96 11.56 -20.90
CA SER A 138 8.36 11.72 -21.35
C SER A 138 8.54 11.38 -22.81
#